data_AF-A0A843TZH8-F1
#
_entry.id   AF-A0A843TZH8-F1
#
_cell.length_a   1.000
_cell.length_b   1.000
_cell.length_c   1.000
_cell.angle_alpha   90.00
_cell.angle_beta   90.00
_cell.angle_gamma   90.00
#
_symmetry.space_group_name_H-M   'P 1'
#
loop_
_entity.id
_entity.type
_entity.pdbx_description
1 polymer ?
#
loop_
_entity_poly.entity_id
_entity_poly.type
_entity_poly.pdbx_seq_one_letter_code
_entity_poly.pdbx_strand_id
1 'polypeptide(L)'
;MAASPPPNPAGGDPGGGEEPVSLEDLYHINVVPSELFLKFRKEAQGFRLGLNLEFYNFQGNEFEAKLVLKPMAPDRRWKFVYEPIHGDIRVLSKKIPITKYLNLQVGVGHNYHLNAIGWKWKLSTCLGGDGVSQIRNKTSIGLFPGFDLRIGWKAEYILPEIHGSVGTGEPIFNMSYGRLHASIDRVEAILTHES
;
A
#
# COMPACT_ATOMS: atom_id res chain seq x y z
N MET A 1 -35.57 -33.02 56.24
CA MET A 1 -34.26 -32.44 56.61
C MET A 1 -33.21 -33.21 55.83
N ALA A 2 -32.33 -32.48 55.14
CA ALA A 2 -31.53 -32.93 53.99
C ALA A 2 -30.37 -33.87 54.34
N ALA A 3 -29.90 -34.60 53.31
CA ALA A 3 -28.48 -34.76 53.03
C ALA A 3 -28.30 -35.09 51.54
N SER A 4 -27.82 -34.13 50.76
CA SER A 4 -27.39 -34.32 49.37
C SER A 4 -26.11 -35.16 49.31
N PRO A 5 -25.88 -35.96 48.24
CA PRO A 5 -24.65 -36.70 48.10
C PRO A 5 -23.46 -35.76 47.79
N PRO A 6 -22.23 -36.14 48.18
CA PRO A 6 -21.05 -35.31 47.96
C PRO A 6 -20.69 -35.24 46.47
N PRO A 7 -20.14 -34.11 45.99
CA PRO A 7 -19.63 -34.02 44.63
C PRO A 7 -18.33 -34.83 44.49
N ASN A 8 -18.22 -35.59 43.40
CA ASN A 8 -16.99 -36.22 42.95
C ASN A 8 -15.90 -35.14 42.77
N PRO A 9 -14.70 -35.26 43.38
CA PRO A 9 -13.54 -34.54 42.90
C PRO A 9 -13.06 -35.26 41.62
N ALA A 10 -13.49 -34.73 40.47
CA ALA A 10 -12.87 -35.07 39.20
C ALA A 10 -11.37 -34.75 39.28
N GLY A 11 -10.57 -35.69 38.79
CA GLY A 11 -9.12 -35.75 38.93
C GLY A 11 -8.38 -34.52 38.40
N GLY A 12 -7.20 -34.30 38.99
CA GLY A 12 -6.21 -33.39 38.46
C GLY A 12 -5.47 -33.98 37.26
N ASP A 13 -5.29 -33.09 36.27
CA ASP A 13 -4.14 -32.89 35.37
C ASP A 13 -3.77 -34.01 34.36
N PRO A 14 -2.96 -33.77 33.31
CA PRO A 14 -2.59 -32.54 32.58
C PRO A 14 -2.82 -32.70 31.05
N GLY A 15 -2.85 -31.61 30.28
CA GLY A 15 -2.73 -31.65 28.82
C GLY A 15 -3.62 -30.60 28.16
N GLY A 16 -3.07 -29.51 27.65
CA GLY A 16 -2.08 -29.57 26.57
C GLY A 16 -2.85 -29.56 25.26
N GLY A 17 -3.18 -28.36 24.78
CA GLY A 17 -3.91 -28.19 23.54
C GLY A 17 -4.48 -26.78 23.41
N GLU A 18 -3.67 -25.74 23.61
CA GLU A 18 -3.85 -24.60 22.70
C GLU A 18 -3.74 -25.21 21.30
N GLU A 19 -4.81 -25.14 20.51
CA GLU A 19 -4.78 -25.61 19.13
C GLU A 19 -3.50 -25.02 18.50
N PRO A 20 -2.63 -25.84 17.90
CA PRO A 20 -1.42 -25.33 17.31
C PRO A 20 -1.84 -24.24 16.32
N VAL A 21 -1.34 -23.01 16.52
CA VAL A 21 -1.57 -21.89 15.59
C VAL A 21 -1.40 -22.47 14.20
N SER A 22 -2.51 -22.55 13.47
CA SER A 22 -2.49 -23.28 12.21
C SER A 22 -1.47 -22.59 11.32
N LEU A 23 -0.68 -23.35 10.56
CA LEU A 23 0.30 -22.74 9.64
C LEU A 23 -0.40 -21.74 8.70
N GLU A 24 -1.69 -21.94 8.43
CA GLU A 24 -2.56 -21.06 7.66
C GLU A 24 -2.83 -19.71 8.37
N ASP A 25 -2.89 -19.64 9.70
CA ASP A 25 -2.99 -18.38 10.46
C ASP A 25 -1.71 -17.54 10.42
N LEU A 26 -0.56 -18.16 10.11
CA LEU A 26 0.72 -17.47 9.98
C LEU A 26 0.88 -16.78 8.61
N TYR A 27 0.08 -17.17 7.60
CA TYR A 27 0.14 -16.65 6.23
C TYR A 27 -1.21 -16.08 5.78
N HIS A 28 -1.34 -14.76 5.81
CA HIS A 28 -2.52 -14.09 5.26
C HIS A 28 -2.21 -13.56 3.86
N ILE A 29 -2.84 -14.15 2.82
CA ILE A 29 -2.68 -13.71 1.42
C ILE A 29 -3.99 -13.12 0.93
N ASN A 30 -4.06 -11.79 0.79
CA ASN A 30 -5.21 -11.12 0.19
C ASN A 30 -4.98 -10.87 -1.30
N VAL A 31 -5.77 -11.55 -2.14
CA VAL A 31 -5.67 -11.46 -3.61
C VAL A 31 -6.63 -10.42 -4.19
N VAL A 32 -7.59 -9.92 -3.41
CA VAL A 32 -8.54 -8.91 -3.88
C VAL A 32 -7.85 -7.53 -3.87
N PRO A 33 -7.69 -6.88 -5.04
CA PRO A 33 -7.05 -5.58 -5.09
C PRO A 33 -7.90 -4.53 -4.38
N SER A 34 -7.29 -3.68 -3.56
CA SER A 34 -8.03 -2.57 -2.93
C SER A 34 -8.28 -1.41 -3.91
N GLU A 35 -7.43 -1.28 -4.92
CA GLU A 35 -7.45 -0.16 -5.87
C GLU A 35 -7.29 -0.63 -7.33
N LEU A 36 -8.12 -0.09 -8.23
CA LEU A 36 -7.98 -0.28 -9.68
C LEU A 36 -7.64 1.03 -10.37
N PHE A 37 -6.72 0.99 -11.34
CA PHE A 37 -6.34 2.16 -12.12
C PHE A 37 -6.42 1.86 -13.61
N LEU A 38 -7.10 2.72 -14.35
CA LEU A 38 -7.07 2.76 -15.80
C LEU A 38 -6.30 4.00 -16.23
N LYS A 39 -5.17 3.81 -16.93
CA LYS A 39 -4.27 4.90 -17.32
C LYS A 39 -4.14 4.94 -18.82
N PHE A 40 -4.73 5.95 -19.44
CA PHE A 40 -4.51 6.26 -20.84
C PHE A 40 -3.33 7.22 -20.95
N ARG A 41 -2.43 6.97 -21.89
CA ARG A 41 -1.25 7.79 -22.16
C ARG A 41 -1.18 8.05 -23.65
N LYS A 42 -0.99 9.31 -24.00
CA LYS A 42 -0.73 9.73 -25.38
C LYS A 42 0.57 10.49 -25.41
N GLU A 43 1.46 10.06 -26.29
CA GLU A 43 2.72 10.73 -26.57
C GLU A 43 2.55 11.55 -27.84
N ALA A 44 2.79 12.86 -27.75
CA ALA A 44 2.67 13.77 -28.88
C ALA A 44 3.64 14.94 -28.70
N GLN A 45 4.39 15.27 -29.76
CA GLN A 45 5.23 16.48 -29.85
C GLN A 45 6.17 16.69 -28.63
N GLY A 46 6.74 15.61 -28.09
CA GLY A 46 7.65 15.67 -26.92
C GLY A 46 6.96 15.85 -25.57
N PHE A 47 5.64 15.70 -25.50
CA PHE A 47 4.86 15.65 -24.27
C PHE A 47 4.16 14.30 -24.12
N ARG A 48 4.02 13.87 -22.87
CA ARG A 48 3.16 12.75 -22.49
C ARG A 48 1.96 13.29 -21.73
N LEU A 49 0.80 13.21 -22.36
CA LEU A 49 -0.49 13.41 -21.74
C LEU A 49 -0.97 12.08 -21.16
N GLY A 50 -1.54 12.12 -19.97
CA GLY A 50 -2.10 10.96 -19.30
C GLY A 50 -3.46 11.28 -18.68
N LEU A 51 -4.41 10.37 -18.86
CA LEU A 51 -5.66 10.35 -18.11
C LEU A 51 -5.61 9.13 -17.20
N ASN A 52 -5.61 9.36 -15.89
CA ASN A 52 -5.73 8.31 -14.90
C ASN A 52 -7.15 8.31 -14.35
N LEU A 53 -7.82 7.17 -14.41
CA LEU A 53 -9.05 6.88 -13.69
C LEU A 53 -8.69 5.92 -12.56
N GLU A 54 -9.01 6.31 -11.34
CA GLU A 54 -8.65 5.60 -10.11
C GLU A 54 -9.96 5.19 -9.44
N PHE A 55 -10.12 3.90 -9.14
CA PHE A 55 -11.30 3.34 -8.49
C PHE A 55 -10.88 2.75 -7.16
N TYR A 56 -11.45 3.27 -6.08
CA TYR A 56 -11.15 2.89 -4.71
C TYR A 56 -12.35 2.15 -4.14
N ASN A 57 -12.10 1.08 -3.39
CA ASN A 57 -13.10 0.30 -2.67
C ASN A 57 -14.30 -0.10 -3.55
N PHE A 58 -14.29 -1.33 -4.07
CA PHE A 58 -15.37 -1.89 -4.89
C PHE A 58 -16.78 -1.76 -4.27
N GLN A 59 -16.89 -1.58 -2.96
CA GLN A 59 -18.15 -1.42 -2.24
C GLN A 59 -18.62 0.05 -2.11
N GLY A 60 -17.72 1.04 -2.23
CA GLY A 60 -18.02 2.47 -2.03
C GLY A 60 -18.17 3.28 -3.32
N ASN A 61 -17.81 2.71 -4.48
CA ASN A 61 -17.86 3.34 -5.80
C ASN A 61 -17.19 4.72 -5.85
N GLU A 62 -16.11 4.91 -5.09
CA GLU A 62 -15.32 6.13 -5.12
C GLU A 62 -14.42 6.09 -6.35
N PHE A 63 -14.62 7.03 -7.26
CA PHE A 63 -13.79 7.18 -8.45
C PHE A 63 -13.13 8.56 -8.47
N GLU A 64 -11.87 8.58 -8.92
CA GLU A 64 -11.13 9.81 -9.12
C GLU A 64 -10.57 9.86 -10.55
N ALA A 65 -10.72 11.01 -11.20
CA ALA A 65 -10.10 11.27 -12.49
C ALA A 65 -8.95 12.25 -12.32
N LYS A 66 -7.81 11.97 -12.97
CA LYS A 66 -6.63 12.85 -12.96
C LYS A 66 -6.07 13.01 -14.36
N LEU A 67 -5.97 14.25 -14.81
CA LEU A 67 -5.20 14.61 -16.00
C LEU A 67 -3.76 14.89 -15.59
N VAL A 68 -2.82 14.32 -16.33
CA VAL A 68 -1.39 14.43 -16.08
C VAL A 68 -0.71 14.84 -17.36
N LEU A 69 0.03 15.94 -17.32
CA LEU A 69 0.90 16.35 -18.42
C LEU A 69 2.34 16.37 -17.93
N LYS A 70 3.23 15.74 -18.67
CA LYS A 70 4.67 15.86 -18.43
C LYS A 70 5.44 15.95 -19.75
N PRO A 71 6.48 16.77 -19.82
CA PRO A 71 7.43 16.73 -20.93
C PRO A 71 8.19 15.38 -20.95
N MET A 72 8.56 14.95 -22.14
CA MET A 72 9.40 13.76 -22.38
C MET A 72 10.88 14.07 -22.31
N ALA A 73 11.25 15.32 -22.58
CA ALA A 73 12.63 15.76 -22.61
C ALA A 73 13.26 15.72 -21.19
N PRO A 74 14.48 15.17 -21.03
CA PRO A 74 15.08 14.92 -19.72
C PRO A 74 15.49 16.19 -18.97
N ASP A 75 15.72 17.29 -19.68
CA ASP A 75 16.00 18.63 -19.16
C ASP A 75 14.76 19.24 -18.48
N ARG A 76 13.57 18.94 -18.99
CA ARG A 76 12.30 19.46 -18.47
C ARG A 76 11.75 18.54 -17.39
N ARG A 77 12.03 18.86 -16.13
CA ARG A 77 11.73 18.00 -14.97
C ARG A 77 10.52 18.49 -14.16
N TRP A 78 9.36 18.58 -14.81
CA TRP A 78 8.09 18.93 -14.16
C TRP A 78 6.95 17.99 -14.58
N LYS A 79 5.86 18.03 -13.84
CA LYS A 79 4.60 17.32 -14.10
C LYS A 79 3.45 18.20 -13.65
N PHE A 80 2.56 18.51 -14.58
CA PHE A 80 1.28 19.13 -14.31
C PHE A 80 0.24 18.04 -14.00
N VAL A 81 -0.61 18.30 -13.03
CA VAL A 81 -1.70 17.42 -12.60
C VAL A 81 -2.95 18.26 -12.41
N TYR A 82 -4.07 17.80 -12.95
CA TYR A 82 -5.37 18.39 -12.69
C TYR A 82 -6.35 17.30 -12.23
N GLU A 83 -6.98 17.54 -11.09
CA GLU A 83 -7.97 16.66 -10.47
C GLU A 83 -9.35 17.37 -10.56
N PRO A 84 -10.14 17.13 -11.62
CA PRO A 84 -11.39 17.85 -11.87
C PRO A 84 -12.41 17.77 -10.73
N ILE A 85 -12.55 16.61 -10.09
CA ILE A 85 -13.54 16.39 -9.02
C ILE A 85 -13.22 17.24 -7.79
N HIS A 86 -11.93 17.34 -7.46
CA HIS A 86 -11.44 18.13 -6.32
C HIS A 86 -11.20 19.61 -6.66
N GLY A 87 -11.28 19.97 -7.95
CA GLY A 87 -10.92 21.31 -8.42
C GLY A 87 -9.45 21.66 -8.15
N ASP A 88 -8.55 20.68 -8.09
CA ASP A 88 -7.14 20.89 -7.72
C ASP A 88 -6.24 20.86 -8.97
N ILE A 89 -5.50 21.95 -9.18
CA ILE A 89 -4.42 22.03 -10.16
C ILE A 89 -3.09 22.04 -9.43
N ARG A 90 -2.15 21.22 -9.87
CA ARG A 90 -0.81 21.15 -9.29
C ARG A 90 0.27 21.06 -10.35
N VAL A 91 1.36 21.77 -10.12
CA VAL A 91 2.62 21.63 -10.84
C VAL A 91 3.66 21.12 -9.87
N LEU A 92 4.20 19.93 -10.15
CA LEU A 92 5.20 19.27 -9.33
C LEU A 92 6.51 19.15 -10.12
N SER A 93 7.65 19.31 -9.44
CA SER A 93 8.94 18.92 -9.99
C SER A 93 9.07 17.40 -10.05
N LYS A 94 9.94 16.89 -10.94
CA LYS A 94 10.43 15.52 -10.84
C LYS A 94 11.19 15.40 -9.52
N LYS A 95 11.24 14.19 -8.95
CA LYS A 95 12.09 13.87 -7.80
C LYS A 95 13.53 14.33 -8.07
N ILE A 96 14.00 15.28 -7.27
CA ILE A 96 15.35 15.83 -7.24
C ILE A 96 16.15 14.98 -6.25
N PRO A 97 17.14 14.21 -6.69
CA PRO A 97 17.99 13.47 -5.76
C PRO A 97 18.82 14.48 -4.96
N ILE A 98 18.59 14.55 -3.65
CA ILE A 98 19.39 15.37 -2.73
C ILE A 98 20.63 14.58 -2.30
N THR A 99 20.45 13.26 -2.07
CA THR A 99 21.53 12.33 -1.75
C THR A 99 21.32 11.01 -2.51
N LYS A 100 22.22 10.04 -2.35
CA LYS A 100 22.06 8.69 -2.90
C LYS A 100 20.76 8.01 -2.47
N TYR A 101 20.24 8.36 -1.28
CA TYR A 101 19.07 7.73 -0.70
C TYR A 101 17.85 8.66 -0.63
N LEU A 102 18.03 9.97 -0.72
CA LEU A 102 16.95 10.95 -0.53
C LEU A 102 16.58 11.68 -1.82
N ASN A 103 15.28 11.84 -2.02
CA ASN A 103 14.67 12.51 -3.15
C ASN A 103 13.68 13.57 -2.66
N LEU A 104 13.89 14.82 -3.05
CA LEU A 104 12.99 15.94 -2.80
C LEU A 104 12.08 16.17 -4.01
N GLN A 105 10.79 16.37 -3.78
CA GLN A 105 9.84 16.83 -4.77
C GLN A 105 9.18 18.09 -4.22
N VAL A 106 9.07 19.13 -5.05
CA VAL A 106 8.43 20.39 -4.68
C VAL A 106 7.38 20.70 -5.73
N GLY A 107 6.34 21.40 -5.35
CA GLY A 107 5.31 21.83 -6.25
C GLY A 107 4.44 22.92 -5.67
N VAL A 108 3.67 23.53 -6.56
CA VAL A 108 2.67 24.53 -6.25
C VAL A 108 1.33 24.00 -6.71
N GLY A 109 0.29 24.24 -5.92
CA GLY A 109 -1.07 23.85 -6.23
C GLY A 109 -2.05 24.99 -6.03
N HIS A 110 -3.17 24.93 -6.74
CA HIS A 110 -4.29 25.81 -6.55
C HIS A 110 -5.58 24.99 -6.55
N ASN A 111 -6.37 25.15 -5.49
CA ASN A 111 -7.69 24.55 -5.40
C ASN A 111 -8.74 25.62 -5.70
N TYR A 112 -9.56 25.38 -6.74
CA TYR A 112 -10.60 26.30 -7.17
C TYR A 112 -11.78 26.38 -6.19
N HIS A 113 -12.16 25.26 -5.57
CA HIS A 113 -13.30 25.23 -4.65
C HIS A 113 -13.01 26.02 -3.38
N LEU A 114 -11.77 25.93 -2.89
CA LEU A 114 -11.31 26.64 -1.70
C LEU A 114 -10.67 28.00 -2.03
N ASN A 115 -10.52 28.33 -3.31
CA ASN A 115 -9.79 29.50 -3.83
C ASN A 115 -8.44 29.73 -3.14
N ALA A 116 -7.69 28.64 -2.93
CA ALA A 116 -6.45 28.65 -2.14
C ALA A 116 -5.25 28.22 -2.98
N ILE A 117 -4.14 28.93 -2.86
CA ILE A 117 -2.85 28.54 -3.44
C ILE A 117 -1.98 27.94 -2.33
N GLY A 118 -1.41 26.78 -2.57
CA GLY A 118 -0.58 26.05 -1.61
C GLY A 118 0.75 25.62 -2.21
N TRP A 119 1.76 25.52 -1.34
CA TRP A 119 3.04 24.89 -1.67
C TRP A 119 3.07 23.47 -1.13
N LYS A 120 3.52 22.52 -1.94
CA LYS A 120 3.61 21.10 -1.58
C LYS A 120 5.04 20.65 -1.75
N TRP A 121 5.67 20.17 -0.70
CA TRP A 121 6.97 19.53 -0.76
C TRP A 121 6.89 18.12 -0.18
N LYS A 122 7.72 17.21 -0.70
CA LYS A 122 7.78 15.81 -0.31
C LYS A 122 9.23 15.34 -0.34
N LEU A 123 9.76 14.94 0.81
CA LEU A 123 11.03 14.22 0.92
C LEU A 123 10.74 12.71 0.94
N SER A 124 11.43 11.93 0.12
CA SER A 124 11.23 10.48 0.01
C SER A 124 12.56 9.74 -0.06
N THR A 125 12.64 8.57 0.57
CA THR A 125 13.81 7.69 0.49
C THR A 125 13.68 6.65 -0.64
N CYS A 126 14.77 6.26 -1.29
CA CYS A 126 14.82 5.13 -2.23
C CYS A 126 15.30 3.82 -1.58
N LEU A 127 15.53 3.82 -0.26
CA LEU A 127 15.53 2.60 0.55
C LEU A 127 14.08 2.10 0.57
N GLY A 128 13.71 1.34 -0.45
CA GLY A 128 12.35 0.84 -0.66
C GLY A 128 11.98 -0.17 0.43
N GLY A 129 11.35 0.33 1.48
CA GLY A 129 10.75 -0.46 2.54
C GLY A 129 10.34 0.50 3.64
N ASP A 130 9.05 0.52 3.99
CA ASP A 130 8.50 1.25 5.14
C ASP A 130 8.93 0.54 6.45
N GLY A 131 10.23 0.26 6.60
CA GLY A 131 10.83 -0.47 7.72
C GLY A 131 11.59 -1.75 7.34
N VAL A 132 12.22 -2.38 8.33
CA VAL A 132 12.99 -3.65 8.22
C VAL A 132 12.09 -4.83 7.83
N SER A 133 10.77 -4.65 7.86
CA SER A 133 9.82 -5.75 7.86
C SER A 133 8.69 -5.60 6.82
N GLN A 134 8.77 -4.62 5.91
CA GLN A 134 7.74 -4.37 4.90
C GLN A 134 8.33 -4.11 3.52
N ILE A 135 7.94 -4.92 2.54
CA ILE A 135 8.31 -4.81 1.13
C ILE A 135 7.08 -4.37 0.34
N ARG A 136 7.24 -3.35 -0.51
CA ARG A 136 6.21 -2.93 -1.46
C ARG A 136 6.81 -2.84 -2.85
N ASN A 137 6.26 -3.58 -3.80
CA ASN A 137 6.79 -3.63 -5.16
C ASN A 137 5.67 -3.54 -6.21
N LYS A 138 6.07 -3.28 -7.45
CA LYS A 138 5.19 -3.23 -8.61
C LYS A 138 5.78 -4.09 -9.73
N THR A 139 5.05 -5.10 -10.13
CA THR A 139 5.38 -5.94 -11.28
C THR A 139 4.63 -5.42 -12.50
N SER A 140 5.30 -5.27 -13.65
CA SER A 140 4.68 -4.81 -14.91
C SER A 140 4.82 -5.90 -15.96
N ILE A 141 3.71 -6.26 -16.61
CA ILE A 141 3.61 -7.28 -17.65
C ILE A 141 3.06 -6.59 -18.89
N GLY A 142 3.85 -6.53 -19.97
CA GLY A 142 3.37 -6.04 -21.27
C GLY A 142 2.58 -7.14 -21.96
N LEU A 143 1.31 -6.88 -22.30
CA LEU A 143 0.46 -7.88 -22.96
C LEU A 143 0.59 -7.79 -24.49
N PHE A 144 0.55 -6.57 -25.02
CA PHE A 144 0.71 -6.27 -26.45
C PHE A 144 1.21 -4.81 -26.62
N PRO A 145 1.68 -4.40 -27.81
CA PRO A 145 2.22 -3.06 -28.01
C PRO A 145 1.23 -1.97 -27.57
N GLY A 146 1.69 -1.11 -26.66
CA GLY A 146 0.87 -0.04 -26.10
C GLY A 146 -0.07 -0.47 -24.95
N PHE A 147 -0.08 -1.73 -24.49
CA PHE A 147 -0.87 -2.13 -23.31
C PHE A 147 -0.02 -2.88 -22.27
N ASP A 148 0.11 -2.25 -21.09
CA ASP A 148 0.80 -2.82 -19.94
C ASP A 148 -0.16 -3.05 -18.77
N LEU A 149 -0.11 -4.24 -18.17
CA LEU A 149 -0.74 -4.54 -16.89
C LEU A 149 0.30 -4.44 -15.78
N ARG A 150 0.04 -3.63 -14.76
CA ARG A 150 0.95 -3.43 -13.63
C ARG A 150 0.26 -3.77 -12.32
N ILE A 151 0.82 -4.72 -11.59
CA ILE A 151 0.30 -5.23 -10.34
C ILE A 151 1.22 -4.75 -9.21
N GLY A 152 0.66 -3.91 -8.32
CA GLY A 152 1.30 -3.51 -7.08
C GLY A 152 0.97 -4.51 -5.98
N TRP A 153 2.00 -5.04 -5.32
CA TRP A 153 1.88 -5.99 -4.23
C TRP A 153 2.73 -5.55 -3.05
N LYS A 154 2.34 -6.03 -1.88
CA LYS A 154 2.93 -5.70 -0.60
C LYS A 154 3.09 -6.98 0.21
N ALA A 155 4.21 -7.09 0.92
CA ALA A 155 4.47 -8.15 1.86
C ALA A 155 4.97 -7.53 3.17
N GLU A 156 4.25 -7.76 4.25
CA GLU A 156 4.63 -7.42 5.61
C GLU A 156 5.04 -8.70 6.34
N TYR A 157 6.21 -8.65 6.95
CA TYR A 157 6.69 -9.64 7.90
C TYR A 157 6.59 -9.03 9.29
N ILE A 158 5.92 -9.71 10.20
CA ILE A 158 5.88 -9.35 11.62
C ILE A 158 6.89 -10.27 12.30
N LEU A 159 7.90 -9.68 12.93
CA LEU A 159 8.94 -10.41 13.63
C LEU A 159 8.34 -11.23 14.78
N PRO A 160 8.88 -12.43 15.04
CA PRO A 160 8.48 -13.21 16.20
C PRO A 160 8.80 -12.45 17.48
N GLU A 161 7.89 -12.49 18.45
CA GLU A 161 8.02 -11.78 19.72
C GLU A 161 8.02 -12.80 20.86
N ILE A 162 9.02 -12.69 21.74
CA ILE A 162 9.20 -13.57 22.89
C ILE A 162 8.99 -12.71 24.14
N HIS A 163 7.98 -13.07 24.92
CA HIS A 163 7.66 -12.42 26.19
C HIS A 163 7.77 -13.42 27.34
N GLY A 164 8.15 -12.94 28.52
CA GLY A 164 8.14 -13.75 29.72
C GLY A 164 7.98 -12.84 30.93
N SER A 165 7.19 -13.28 31.90
CA SER A 165 7.00 -12.57 33.15
C SER A 165 7.27 -13.51 34.32
N VAL A 166 7.85 -12.99 35.39
CA VAL A 166 8.13 -13.77 36.61
C VAL A 166 7.48 -13.06 37.78
N GLY A 167 6.50 -13.72 38.41
CA GLY A 167 5.83 -13.23 39.62
C GLY A 167 4.51 -12.47 39.42
N THR A 168 4.01 -12.32 38.19
CA THR A 168 2.75 -11.63 37.87
C THR A 168 1.57 -12.56 37.54
N GLY A 169 1.76 -13.89 37.64
CA GLY A 169 0.72 -14.89 37.32
C GLY A 169 0.54 -15.16 35.82
N GLU A 170 1.27 -14.44 34.97
CA GLU A 170 1.39 -14.70 33.53
C GLU A 170 2.47 -15.77 33.25
N PRO A 171 2.49 -16.39 32.05
CA PRO A 171 3.43 -17.45 31.72
C PRO A 171 4.90 -17.00 31.82
N ILE A 172 5.76 -17.91 32.29
CA ILE A 172 7.22 -17.70 32.42
C ILE A 172 7.86 -17.44 31.05
N PHE A 173 7.27 -17.99 29.99
CA PHE A 173 7.71 -17.83 28.61
C PHE A 173 6.50 -18.00 27.67
N ASN A 174 6.29 -17.05 26.76
CA ASN A 174 5.31 -17.11 25.68
C ASN A 174 5.97 -16.56 24.39
N MET A 175 5.66 -17.16 23.24
CA MET A 175 6.31 -16.87 21.97
C MET A 175 5.27 -16.77 20.85
N SER A 176 5.23 -15.63 20.19
CA SER A 176 4.53 -15.44 18.91
C SER A 176 5.49 -15.74 17.77
N TYR A 177 5.13 -16.66 16.86
CA TYR A 177 5.98 -17.09 15.74
C TYR A 177 6.14 -16.05 14.62
N GLY A 178 5.62 -14.83 14.81
CA GLY A 178 5.55 -13.82 13.76
C GLY A 178 4.48 -14.16 12.71
N ARG A 179 4.22 -13.26 11.77
CA ARG A 179 3.20 -13.46 10.71
C ARG A 179 3.68 -12.88 9.39
N LEU A 180 3.37 -13.53 8.28
CA LEU A 180 3.58 -13.00 6.94
C LEU A 180 2.22 -12.59 6.35
N HIS A 181 2.07 -11.32 6.02
CA HIS A 181 0.90 -10.79 5.33
C HIS A 181 1.32 -10.36 3.92
N ALA A 182 0.81 -11.03 2.89
CA ALA A 182 0.96 -10.59 1.51
C ALA A 182 -0.38 -10.08 0.96
N SER A 183 -0.37 -8.95 0.27
CA SER A 183 -1.57 -8.37 -0.34
C SER A 183 -1.31 -7.85 -1.75
N ILE A 184 -2.31 -8.01 -2.62
CA ILE A 184 -2.39 -7.23 -3.86
C ILE A 184 -2.99 -5.87 -3.50
N ASP A 185 -2.16 -4.84 -3.49
CA ASP A 185 -2.62 -3.49 -3.16
C ASP A 185 -3.41 -2.88 -4.33
N ARG A 186 -2.93 -3.11 -5.55
CA ARG A 186 -3.34 -2.32 -6.71
C ARG A 186 -3.15 -3.05 -8.02
N VAL A 187 -4.08 -2.87 -8.94
CA VAL A 187 -3.90 -3.23 -10.35
C VAL A 187 -4.03 -1.99 -11.24
N GLU A 188 -3.07 -1.77 -12.12
CA GLU A 188 -3.06 -0.67 -13.09
C GLU A 188 -3.07 -1.24 -14.52
N ALA A 189 -4.08 -0.95 -15.31
CA ALA A 189 -4.07 -1.18 -16.75
C ALA A 189 -3.65 0.12 -17.45
N ILE A 190 -2.61 0.05 -18.28
CA ILE A 190 -1.96 1.20 -18.89
C ILE A 190 -2.02 1.05 -20.41
N LEU A 191 -2.80 1.90 -21.07
CA LEU A 191 -2.81 2.02 -22.52
C LEU A 191 -1.94 3.22 -22.93
N THR A 192 -0.93 2.99 -23.76
CA THR A 192 -0.02 4.00 -24.29
C THR A 192 -0.12 4.01 -25.81
N HIS A 193 -0.47 5.18 -26.36
CA HIS A 193 -0.49 5.42 -27.80
C HIS A 193 0.65 6.37 -28.18
N GLU A 194 1.48 5.92 -29.11
CA GLU A 194 2.56 6.69 -29.73
C GLU A 194 2.04 7.20 -31.09
N SER A 195 2.23 8.49 -31.38
CA SER A 195 1.78 9.15 -32.61
C SER A 195 2.94 9.72 -33.39
#